data_AF-A0A7C8MEL3-F1
#
_entry.id   AF-A0A7C8MEL3-F1
#
_cell.length_a   1.000
_cell.length_b   1.000
_cell.length_c   1.000
_cell.angle_alpha   90.00
_cell.angle_beta   90.00
_cell.angle_gamma   90.00
#
_symmetry.space_group_name_H-M   'P 1'
#
loop_
_entity.id
_entity.type
_entity.pdbx_description
1 polymer ?
#
loop_
_entity_poly.entity_id
_entity_poly.type
_entity_poly.pdbx_seq_one_letter_code
_entity_poly.pdbx_strand_id
1 'polypeptide(L)'
;MKYSGLYFISNPGTSLDASLHVVNSLVNGLESHFPFATRQNPWSLIHRLLRSVPPPAAKPDAGNAPLPALTHQHVLGLSYLSQSQTYCYIQTSTSTPSSQPPHNQVVKGEPVSRAATPQPAHDAASSASSPGTIISIPTAQSESHIALLATHLSALWTFRQTLQIPQGITYHVGQFVIRVGEIRASRSGAQSGSVLSPGVVCCITTVAGTSDDIDGEGYETEFDSGHTSVTEDGRMEDEDEDENVDLDDAEKLIRGFWETLREGMDFGRAEVREVMMGKHGLKGNGQKEAVVRMWGEVLKLRG
;
A
#
# COMPACT_ATOMS: atom_id res chain seq x y z
N MET A 1 -9.78 -13.26 9.03
CA MET A 1 -9.73 -11.94 8.32
C MET A 1 -8.79 -12.04 7.10
N LYS A 2 -8.77 -11.15 6.09
CA LYS A 2 -7.70 -11.17 5.05
C LYS A 2 -6.65 -10.09 5.31
N TYR A 3 -5.39 -10.44 5.16
CA TYR A 3 -4.25 -9.53 5.26
C TYR A 3 -3.50 -9.47 3.92
N SER A 4 -2.92 -8.33 3.55
CA SER A 4 -2.28 -8.17 2.24
C SER A 4 -0.95 -7.41 2.32
N GLY A 5 -0.02 -7.80 1.46
CA GLY A 5 1.22 -7.09 1.17
C GLY A 5 1.32 -6.80 -0.32
N LEU A 6 1.85 -5.63 -0.65
CA LEU A 6 1.98 -5.14 -2.01
C LEU A 6 3.45 -4.86 -2.32
N TYR A 7 3.95 -5.51 -3.37
CA TYR A 7 5.29 -5.36 -3.88
C TYR A 7 5.23 -4.59 -5.19
N PHE A 8 5.96 -3.49 -5.30
CA PHE A 8 6.12 -2.72 -6.51
C PHE A 8 7.54 -2.86 -7.05
N ILE A 9 7.66 -3.43 -8.24
CA ILE A 9 8.92 -3.57 -8.97
C ILE A 9 9.00 -2.41 -9.97
N SER A 10 9.89 -1.46 -9.70
CA SER A 10 10.02 -0.26 -10.51
C SER A 10 10.64 -0.55 -11.89
N ASN A 11 10.20 0.19 -12.89
CA ASN A 11 10.76 0.14 -14.23
C ASN A 11 11.36 1.51 -14.58
N PRO A 12 12.67 1.73 -14.32
CA PRO A 12 13.29 3.04 -14.53
C PRO A 12 13.30 3.47 -16.00
N GLY A 13 13.28 2.52 -16.93
CA GLY A 13 13.19 2.81 -18.37
C GLY A 13 11.77 3.16 -18.82
N THR A 14 10.76 2.96 -17.96
CA THR A 14 9.33 3.12 -18.26
C THR A 14 8.85 2.34 -19.49
N SER A 15 9.60 1.32 -19.90
CA SER A 15 9.35 0.53 -21.12
C SER A 15 8.31 -0.55 -20.86
N LEU A 16 7.27 -0.60 -21.68
CA LEU A 16 6.22 -1.62 -21.55
C LEU A 16 6.77 -3.05 -21.61
N ASP A 17 7.70 -3.31 -22.54
CA ASP A 17 8.27 -4.65 -22.74
C ASP A 17 9.05 -5.14 -21.51
N ALA A 18 9.77 -4.24 -20.82
CA ALA A 18 10.50 -4.58 -19.61
C ALA A 18 9.54 -4.97 -18.48
N SER A 19 8.43 -4.24 -18.29
CA SER A 19 7.42 -4.61 -17.31
C SER A 19 6.72 -5.93 -17.66
N LEU A 20 6.41 -6.17 -18.93
CA LEU A 20 5.81 -7.43 -19.37
C LEU A 20 6.75 -8.62 -19.14
N HIS A 21 8.06 -8.44 -19.35
CA HIS A 21 9.04 -9.46 -19.01
C HIS A 21 9.00 -9.79 -17.52
N VAL A 22 8.98 -8.78 -16.64
CA VAL A 22 8.87 -9.00 -15.18
C VAL A 22 7.56 -9.70 -14.81
N VAL A 23 6.43 -9.34 -15.41
CA VAL A 23 5.16 -10.06 -15.20
C VAL A 23 5.29 -11.53 -15.57
N ASN A 24 5.86 -11.82 -16.75
CA ASN A 24 6.04 -13.19 -17.22
C ASN A 24 6.99 -13.99 -16.32
N SER A 25 8.08 -13.36 -15.84
CA SER A 25 8.97 -13.98 -14.86
C SER A 25 8.23 -14.35 -13.58
N LEU A 26 7.43 -13.44 -13.01
CA LEU A 26 6.64 -13.70 -11.80
C LEU A 26 5.62 -14.82 -12.03
N VAL A 27 4.93 -14.84 -13.18
CA VAL A 27 3.97 -15.90 -13.52
C VAL A 27 4.67 -17.25 -13.66
N ASN A 28 5.79 -17.31 -14.37
CA ASN A 28 6.57 -18.55 -14.52
C ASN A 28 7.12 -19.03 -13.17
N GLY A 29 7.54 -18.11 -12.30
CA GLY A 29 7.96 -18.41 -10.93
C GLY A 29 6.83 -18.99 -10.09
N LEU A 30 5.63 -18.43 -10.19
CA LEU A 30 4.44 -18.97 -9.51
C LEU A 30 4.14 -20.40 -9.97
N GLU A 31 4.11 -20.63 -11.28
CA GLU A 31 3.75 -21.93 -11.85
C GLU A 31 4.82 -23.00 -11.61
N SER A 32 6.10 -22.62 -11.50
CA SER A 32 7.20 -23.55 -11.23
C SER A 32 7.34 -23.92 -9.75
N HIS A 33 7.27 -22.95 -8.83
CA HIS A 33 7.41 -23.20 -7.39
C HIS A 33 6.12 -23.75 -6.76
N PHE A 34 4.96 -23.48 -7.37
CA PHE A 34 3.67 -23.88 -6.82
C PHE A 34 2.85 -24.64 -7.87
N PRO A 35 3.08 -25.96 -8.04
CA PRO A 35 2.39 -26.78 -9.04
C PRO A 35 0.86 -26.84 -8.87
N PHE A 36 0.37 -26.53 -7.67
CA PHE A 36 -1.05 -26.45 -7.33
C PHE A 36 -1.65 -25.04 -7.52
N ALA A 37 -0.89 -24.09 -8.07
CA ALA A 37 -1.37 -22.76 -8.37
C ALA A 37 -2.49 -22.82 -9.42
N THR A 38 -3.64 -22.23 -9.09
CA THR A 38 -4.79 -22.17 -10.03
C THR A 38 -5.02 -20.74 -10.47
N ARG A 39 -5.05 -20.53 -11.79
CA ARG A 39 -5.34 -19.22 -12.37
C ARG A 39 -6.82 -18.89 -12.21
N GLN A 40 -7.10 -17.66 -11.78
CA GLN A 40 -8.44 -17.15 -11.50
C GLN A 40 -8.82 -16.05 -12.50
N ASN A 41 -10.02 -15.50 -12.33
CA ASN A 41 -10.49 -14.37 -13.13
C ASN A 41 -9.50 -13.19 -13.07
N PRO A 42 -9.31 -12.48 -14.20
CA PRO A 42 -8.45 -11.31 -14.24
C PRO A 42 -9.00 -10.19 -13.37
N TRP A 43 -8.12 -9.29 -12.96
CA TRP A 43 -8.48 -8.11 -12.20
C TRP A 43 -8.01 -6.84 -12.91
N SER A 44 -8.50 -5.69 -12.50
CA SER A 44 -8.12 -4.41 -13.06
C SER A 44 -7.99 -3.33 -12.00
N LEU A 45 -7.17 -2.34 -12.32
CA LEU A 45 -6.92 -1.15 -11.52
C LEU A 45 -7.15 0.09 -12.40
N ILE A 46 -7.85 1.08 -11.85
CA ILE A 46 -7.85 2.44 -12.36
C ILE A 46 -7.49 3.35 -11.18
N HIS A 47 -6.42 4.12 -11.32
CA HIS A 47 -5.98 5.07 -10.32
C HIS A 47 -5.79 6.44 -10.95
N ARG A 48 -6.37 7.46 -10.33
CA ARG A 48 -6.18 8.85 -10.70
C ARG A 48 -5.67 9.61 -9.49
N LEU A 49 -4.65 10.42 -9.70
CA LEU A 49 -4.04 11.23 -8.65
C LEU A 49 -4.29 12.70 -8.92
N LEU A 50 -4.83 13.39 -7.91
CA LEU A 50 -4.88 14.84 -7.85
C LEU A 50 -4.00 15.32 -6.69
N ARG A 51 -3.43 16.52 -6.85
CA ARG A 51 -2.64 17.19 -5.82
C ARG A 51 -3.28 18.53 -5.49
N SER A 52 -3.32 18.91 -4.23
CA SER A 52 -3.81 20.21 -3.81
C SER A 52 -2.96 21.33 -4.42
N VAL A 53 -3.62 22.43 -4.81
CA VAL A 53 -2.96 23.67 -5.23
C VAL A 53 -2.69 24.49 -3.97
N PRO A 54 -1.42 24.83 -3.67
CA PRO A 54 -1.13 25.69 -2.53
C PRO A 54 -1.74 27.08 -2.76
N PRO A 55 -2.23 27.75 -1.71
CA PRO A 55 -2.72 29.12 -1.84
C PRO A 55 -1.59 30.02 -2.39
N PRO A 56 -1.93 31.08 -3.15
CA PRO A 56 -0.94 32.07 -3.57
C PRO A 56 -0.21 32.59 -2.34
N ALA A 57 1.13 32.61 -2.38
CA ALA A 57 1.92 33.12 -1.27
C ALA A 57 1.43 34.54 -0.93
N ALA A 58 0.93 34.72 0.29
CA ALA A 58 0.70 36.05 0.83
C ALA A 58 2.05 36.80 0.78
N LYS A 59 2.02 38.11 0.51
CA LYS A 59 3.21 38.95 0.37
C LYS A 59 4.22 38.67 1.52
N PRO A 60 5.52 38.68 1.24
CA PRO A 60 6.55 38.20 2.16
C PRO A 60 6.80 39.21 3.29
N ASP A 61 5.88 39.33 4.25
CA ASP A 61 6.08 40.17 5.44
C ASP A 61 6.56 39.39 6.67
N ALA A 62 6.81 38.08 6.56
CA ALA A 62 7.46 37.31 7.63
C ALA A 62 8.29 36.16 7.04
N GLY A 63 9.61 36.34 6.99
CA GLY A 63 10.57 35.45 6.33
C GLY A 63 10.78 34.05 6.91
N ASN A 64 9.78 33.44 7.58
CA ASN A 64 9.90 32.10 8.18
C ASN A 64 8.57 31.30 8.25
N ALA A 65 7.52 31.67 7.51
CA ALA A 65 6.28 30.89 7.54
C ALA A 65 6.48 29.50 6.90
N PRO A 66 6.15 28.38 7.57
CA PRO A 66 6.29 27.04 7.00
C PRO A 66 5.40 26.89 5.76
N LEU A 67 5.95 26.27 4.72
CA LEU A 67 5.20 25.98 3.49
C LEU A 67 3.96 25.12 3.82
N PRO A 68 2.81 25.38 3.18
CA PRO A 68 1.61 24.60 3.41
C PRO A 68 1.83 23.14 2.97
N ALA A 69 1.39 22.20 3.80
CA ALA A 69 1.42 20.77 3.51
C ALA A 69 0.63 20.45 2.22
N LEU A 70 1.21 19.64 1.34
CA LEU A 70 0.55 19.18 0.13
C LEU A 70 -0.32 17.96 0.42
N THR A 71 -1.58 18.02 -0.04
CA THR A 71 -2.55 16.94 0.07
C THR A 71 -2.70 16.23 -1.28
N HIS A 72 -2.82 14.92 -1.25
CA HIS A 72 -3.05 14.07 -2.42
C HIS A 72 -4.43 13.45 -2.34
N GLN A 73 -5.16 13.45 -3.43
CA GLN A 73 -6.43 12.74 -3.57
C GLN A 73 -6.27 11.61 -4.57
N HIS A 74 -6.40 10.38 -4.08
CA HIS A 74 -6.34 9.16 -4.86
C HIS A 74 -7.76 8.73 -5.17
N VAL A 75 -8.11 8.59 -6.44
CA VAL A 75 -9.37 7.98 -6.87
C VAL A 75 -9.05 6.62 -7.45
N LEU A 76 -9.49 5.57 -6.75
CA LEU A 76 -9.00 4.20 -6.88
C LEU A 76 -10.17 3.23 -7.16
N GLY A 77 -10.20 2.66 -8.36
CA GLY A 77 -11.05 1.54 -8.72
C GLY A 77 -10.25 0.24 -8.74
N LEU A 78 -10.63 -0.72 -7.88
CA LEU A 78 -10.01 -2.04 -7.77
C LEU A 78 -11.09 -3.11 -7.97
N SER A 79 -11.08 -3.81 -9.10
CA SER A 79 -12.19 -4.70 -9.46
C SER A 79 -12.37 -5.89 -8.52
N TYR A 80 -11.30 -6.33 -7.86
CA TYR A 80 -11.34 -7.43 -6.88
C TYR A 80 -11.84 -6.98 -5.50
N LEU A 81 -11.81 -5.67 -5.21
CA LEU A 81 -12.28 -5.11 -3.94
C LEU A 81 -13.76 -4.75 -4.03
N SER A 82 -14.17 -4.14 -5.14
CA SER A 82 -15.56 -3.87 -5.49
C SER A 82 -15.69 -3.55 -6.98
N GLN A 83 -16.74 -4.06 -7.61
CA GLN A 83 -17.08 -3.70 -8.99
C GLN A 83 -17.97 -2.46 -9.07
N SER A 84 -18.72 -2.16 -8.01
CA SER A 84 -19.70 -1.07 -7.96
C SER A 84 -19.19 0.17 -7.23
N GLN A 85 -18.03 0.11 -6.58
CA GLN A 85 -17.46 1.22 -5.82
C GLN A 85 -16.08 1.61 -6.32
N THR A 86 -15.84 2.92 -6.32
CA THR A 86 -14.53 3.57 -6.43
C THR A 86 -14.23 4.26 -5.12
N TYR A 87 -13.00 4.11 -4.63
CA TYR A 87 -12.57 4.69 -3.36
C TYR A 87 -11.81 5.99 -3.60
N CYS A 88 -12.17 7.04 -2.88
CA CYS A 88 -11.46 8.30 -2.86
C CYS A 88 -10.71 8.42 -1.53
N TYR A 89 -9.38 8.40 -1.58
CA TYR A 89 -8.52 8.54 -0.41
C TYR A 89 -7.79 9.88 -0.44
N ILE A 90 -8.01 10.71 0.58
CA ILE A 90 -7.36 12.02 0.75
C ILE A 90 -6.23 11.86 1.77
N GLN A 91 -4.99 11.90 1.28
CA GLN A 91 -3.77 11.79 2.08
C GLN A 91 -3.13 13.16 2.28
N THR A 92 -3.06 13.61 3.52
CA THR A 92 -2.31 14.80 3.92
C THR A 92 -0.84 14.43 4.14
N SER A 93 0.08 15.10 3.45
CA SER A 93 1.51 14.93 3.75
C SER A 93 1.82 15.71 5.02
N THR A 94 2.24 15.03 6.09
CA THR A 94 2.74 15.74 7.27
C THR A 94 4.11 16.31 6.90
N SER A 95 4.19 17.64 6.74
CA SER A 95 5.51 18.29 6.70
C SER A 95 6.15 18.10 8.06
N THR A 96 7.02 17.11 8.18
CA THR A 96 7.87 16.99 9.36
C THR A 96 8.68 18.29 9.44
N PRO A 97 8.59 19.08 10.53
CA PRO A 97 9.46 20.23 10.69
C PRO A 97 10.89 19.69 10.69
N SER A 98 11.70 20.08 9.71
CA SER A 98 13.09 19.66 9.66
C SER A 98 13.78 20.16 10.92
N SER A 99 14.11 19.26 11.84
CA SER A 99 15.12 19.50 12.86
C SER A 99 16.48 19.53 12.14
N GLN A 100 16.79 20.64 11.49
CA GLN A 100 18.16 20.91 11.07
C GLN A 100 19.03 20.99 12.35
N PRO A 101 20.11 20.20 12.47
CA PRO A 101 21.09 20.44 13.52
C PRO A 101 21.77 21.80 13.26
N PRO A 102 22.11 22.57 14.32
CA PRO A 102 22.71 23.88 14.15
C PRO A 102 24.03 23.78 13.38
N HIS A 103 24.11 24.53 12.28
CA HIS A 103 25.30 24.70 11.46
C HIS A 103 26.38 25.41 12.29
N ASN A 104 27.32 24.64 12.85
CA ASN A 104 28.54 25.18 13.43
C ASN A 104 29.49 25.53 12.28
N GLN A 105 29.56 26.81 11.91
CA GLN A 105 30.65 27.31 11.07
C GLN A 105 31.93 27.37 11.91
N VAL A 106 32.83 26.42 11.70
CA VAL A 106 34.22 26.53 12.16
C VAL A 106 35.13 26.66 10.94
N VAL A 107 35.92 27.73 11.00
CA VAL A 107 36.86 28.23 10.01
C VAL A 107 38.02 27.24 9.78
N LYS A 108 38.25 26.90 8.51
CA LYS A 108 39.53 26.64 7.80
C LYS A 108 40.79 26.30 8.63
N GLY A 109 41.32 25.08 8.45
CA GLY A 109 42.73 24.73 8.75
C GLY A 109 43.11 23.24 8.56
N GLU A 110 43.90 22.96 7.50
CA GLU A 110 44.86 21.84 7.27
C GLU A 110 44.46 20.35 7.14
N PRO A 111 45.25 19.55 6.36
CA PRO A 111 44.98 18.13 6.10
C PRO A 111 45.88 17.21 6.95
N VAL A 112 45.29 16.28 7.70
CA VAL A 112 46.01 15.11 8.23
C VAL A 112 45.16 13.85 8.03
N SER A 113 45.79 12.84 7.42
CA SER A 113 45.31 11.47 7.26
C SER A 113 44.84 10.84 8.57
N ARG A 114 43.69 10.16 8.57
CA ARG A 114 43.48 8.93 9.35
C ARG A 114 42.23 8.13 8.94
N ALA A 115 42.46 6.81 8.91
CA ALA A 115 41.62 5.61 8.87
C ALA A 115 40.08 5.69 8.93
N ALA A 116 39.47 4.74 8.20
CA ALA A 116 38.04 4.46 8.17
C ALA A 116 37.55 3.76 9.45
N THR A 117 36.44 4.27 10.00
CA THR A 117 35.67 3.63 11.07
C THR A 117 34.28 3.31 10.51
N PRO A 118 33.72 2.09 10.72
CA PRO A 118 32.40 1.73 10.24
C PRO A 118 31.31 2.45 11.06
N GLN A 119 30.39 3.10 10.36
CA GLN A 119 29.22 3.77 10.95
C GLN A 119 28.03 2.79 10.96
N PRO A 120 27.30 2.63 12.08
CA PRO A 120 26.15 1.74 12.15
C PRO A 120 24.99 2.26 11.30
N ALA A 121 24.33 1.32 10.61
CA ALA A 121 23.12 1.56 9.84
C ALA A 121 22.01 2.06 10.77
N HIS A 122 21.47 3.24 10.48
CA HIS A 122 20.23 3.70 11.10
C HIS A 122 19.06 3.09 10.34
N ASP A 123 18.28 2.27 11.04
CA ASP A 123 16.94 1.84 10.63
C ASP A 123 16.10 3.07 10.28
N ALA A 124 15.58 3.09 9.05
CA ALA A 124 14.66 4.10 8.59
C ALA A 124 13.32 3.91 9.30
N ALA A 125 13.11 4.65 10.39
CA ALA A 125 11.81 4.75 11.04
C ALA A 125 10.78 5.26 10.03
N SER A 126 9.80 4.42 9.73
CA SER A 126 8.63 4.75 8.92
C SER A 126 7.87 5.91 9.58
N SER A 127 7.95 7.09 8.99
CA SER A 127 7.19 8.25 9.45
C SER A 127 5.70 7.95 9.39
N ALA A 128 5.03 7.82 10.54
CA ALA A 128 3.61 7.57 10.64
C ALA A 128 2.83 8.69 9.93
N SER A 129 2.33 8.41 8.73
CA SER A 129 1.45 9.33 8.01
C SER A 129 0.11 9.40 8.74
N SER A 130 -0.38 10.60 9.03
CA SER A 130 -1.70 10.82 9.62
C SER A 130 -2.78 10.07 8.82
N PRO A 131 -3.76 9.41 9.48
CA PRO A 131 -4.79 8.63 8.79
C PRO A 131 -5.67 9.56 7.96
N GLY A 132 -5.41 9.64 6.65
CA GLY A 132 -6.24 10.40 5.72
C GLY A 132 -7.68 9.87 5.63
N THR A 133 -8.58 10.61 4.99
CA THR A 133 -10.00 10.23 4.90
C THR A 133 -10.27 9.38 3.66
N ILE A 134 -11.07 8.32 3.80
CA ILE A 134 -11.53 7.49 2.69
C ILE A 134 -13.05 7.63 2.56
N ILE A 135 -13.52 7.84 1.33
CA ILE A 135 -14.93 7.75 0.98
C ILE A 135 -15.10 6.78 -0.19
N SER A 136 -16.26 6.14 -0.27
CA SER A 136 -16.64 5.33 -1.44
C SER A 136 -17.68 6.06 -2.26
N ILE A 137 -17.50 6.08 -3.58
CA ILE A 137 -18.49 6.59 -4.55
C ILE A 137 -18.88 5.46 -5.50
N PRO A 138 -20.10 5.47 -6.07
CA PRO A 138 -20.48 4.52 -7.11
C PRO A 138 -19.54 4.63 -8.32
N THR A 139 -19.08 3.48 -8.85
CA THR A 139 -18.16 3.45 -10.01
C THR A 139 -18.72 4.22 -11.21
N ALA A 140 -20.04 4.13 -11.45
CA ALA A 140 -20.72 4.86 -12.52
C ALA A 140 -20.61 6.40 -12.39
N GLN A 141 -20.35 6.92 -11.20
CA GLN A 141 -20.20 8.35 -10.92
C GLN A 141 -18.73 8.80 -10.84
N SER A 142 -17.77 7.87 -10.93
CA SER A 142 -16.34 8.17 -10.75
C SER A 142 -15.79 9.15 -11.78
N GLU A 143 -16.20 9.04 -13.05
CA GLU A 143 -15.81 9.97 -14.12
C GLU A 143 -16.35 11.37 -13.87
N SER A 144 -17.63 11.49 -13.52
CA SER A 144 -18.27 12.78 -13.23
C SER A 144 -17.63 13.47 -12.02
N HIS A 145 -17.27 12.69 -10.99
CA HIS A 145 -16.55 13.19 -9.82
C HIS A 145 -15.15 13.72 -10.20
N ILE A 146 -14.40 12.99 -11.03
CA ILE A 146 -13.09 13.45 -11.52
C ILE A 146 -13.23 14.69 -12.40
N ALA A 147 -14.23 14.74 -13.28
CA ALA A 147 -14.50 15.91 -14.10
C ALA A 147 -14.77 17.13 -13.22
N LEU A 148 -15.63 17.00 -12.20
CA LEU A 148 -15.89 18.07 -11.24
C LEU A 148 -14.61 18.59 -10.58
N LEU A 149 -13.75 17.68 -10.08
CA LEU A 149 -12.50 18.05 -9.44
C LEU A 149 -11.53 18.76 -10.40
N ALA A 150 -11.40 18.24 -11.62
CA ALA A 150 -10.41 18.71 -12.58
C ALA A 150 -10.85 19.99 -13.32
N THR A 151 -12.14 20.22 -13.53
CA THR A 151 -12.64 21.39 -14.27
C THR A 151 -13.12 22.49 -13.34
N HIS A 152 -14.08 22.18 -12.47
CA HIS A 152 -14.76 23.16 -11.62
C HIS A 152 -13.98 23.49 -10.34
N LEU A 153 -13.17 22.54 -9.85
CA LEU A 153 -12.34 22.73 -8.66
C LEU A 153 -10.84 22.77 -8.99
N SER A 154 -10.49 23.14 -10.23
CA SER A 154 -9.11 23.26 -10.71
C SER A 154 -8.26 24.25 -9.90
N ALA A 155 -8.88 25.24 -9.26
CA ALA A 155 -8.21 26.16 -8.34
C ALA A 155 -7.75 25.50 -7.03
N LEU A 156 -8.35 24.36 -6.65
CA LEU A 156 -8.04 23.59 -5.45
C LEU A 156 -7.23 22.33 -5.76
N TRP A 157 -7.47 21.73 -6.93
CA TRP A 157 -6.90 20.44 -7.32
C TRP A 157 -6.26 20.50 -8.70
N THR A 158 -5.04 20.00 -8.79
CA THR A 158 -4.35 19.75 -10.07
C THR A 158 -4.33 18.25 -10.35
N PHE A 159 -4.84 17.86 -11.52
CA PHE A 159 -4.69 16.49 -12.02
C PHE A 159 -3.21 16.17 -12.28
N ARG A 160 -2.72 15.03 -11.78
CA ARG A 160 -1.31 14.63 -11.90
C ARG A 160 -1.10 13.47 -12.85
N GLN A 161 -1.80 12.37 -12.63
CA GLN A 161 -1.57 11.15 -13.40
C GLN A 161 -2.78 10.22 -13.39
N THR A 162 -2.86 9.41 -14.45
CA THR A 162 -3.69 8.21 -14.51
C THR A 162 -2.77 7.00 -14.59
N LEU A 163 -2.95 6.06 -13.68
CA LEU A 163 -2.33 4.74 -13.71
C LEU A 163 -3.43 3.70 -13.89
N GLN A 164 -3.16 2.64 -14.65
CA GLN A 164 -4.11 1.56 -14.84
C GLN A 164 -3.44 0.21 -14.97
N ILE A 165 -4.13 -0.84 -14.55
CA ILE A 165 -3.80 -2.23 -14.87
C ILE A 165 -5.03 -2.74 -15.62
N PRO A 166 -4.98 -2.83 -16.96
CA PRO A 166 -6.17 -3.19 -17.73
C PRO A 166 -6.53 -4.67 -17.56
N GLN A 167 -5.53 -5.54 -17.48
CA GLN A 167 -5.67 -6.99 -17.35
C GLN A 167 -4.58 -7.55 -16.43
N GLY A 168 -4.84 -7.53 -15.14
CA GLY A 168 -4.03 -8.20 -14.13
C GLY A 168 -4.34 -9.69 -14.07
N ILE A 169 -3.36 -10.47 -13.65
CA ILE A 169 -3.44 -11.92 -13.51
C ILE A 169 -3.65 -12.25 -12.03
N THR A 170 -4.55 -13.20 -11.75
CA THR A 170 -4.81 -13.68 -10.40
C THR A 170 -4.48 -15.17 -10.30
N TYR A 171 -3.75 -15.57 -9.27
CA TYR A 171 -3.53 -16.97 -8.89
C TYR A 171 -4.03 -17.24 -7.47
N HIS A 172 -4.47 -18.47 -7.24
CA HIS A 172 -4.76 -19.00 -5.92
C HIS A 172 -3.78 -20.14 -5.61
N VAL A 173 -3.10 -20.04 -4.46
CA VAL A 173 -2.03 -20.95 -4.02
C VAL A 173 -2.25 -21.26 -2.54
N GLY A 174 -2.94 -22.37 -2.24
CA GLY A 174 -3.29 -22.70 -0.85
C GLY A 174 -4.14 -21.60 -0.22
N GLN A 175 -3.67 -20.97 0.86
CA GLN A 175 -4.33 -19.84 1.52
C GLN A 175 -4.03 -18.47 0.88
N PHE A 176 -3.12 -18.42 -0.09
CA PHE A 176 -2.67 -17.19 -0.72
C PHE A 176 -3.45 -16.88 -1.99
N VAL A 177 -3.77 -15.62 -2.18
CA VAL A 177 -4.25 -15.06 -3.45
C VAL A 177 -3.24 -14.05 -3.95
N ILE A 178 -2.67 -14.33 -5.12
CA ILE A 178 -1.59 -13.54 -5.73
C ILE A 178 -2.16 -12.81 -6.93
N ARG A 179 -1.95 -11.50 -6.98
CA ARG A 179 -2.40 -10.63 -8.06
C ARG A 179 -1.21 -9.91 -8.66
N VAL A 180 -0.87 -10.23 -9.89
CA VAL A 180 0.23 -9.62 -10.64
C VAL A 180 -0.34 -8.72 -11.71
N GLY A 181 0.24 -7.54 -11.91
CA GLY A 181 -0.22 -6.60 -12.93
C GLY A 181 0.84 -5.61 -13.36
N GLU A 182 0.88 -5.33 -14.66
CA GLU A 182 1.71 -4.27 -15.24
C GLU A 182 0.97 -2.93 -15.14
N ILE A 183 1.62 -1.92 -14.56
CA ILE A 183 1.05 -0.58 -14.43
C ILE A 183 1.33 0.21 -15.70
N ARG A 184 0.26 0.72 -16.31
CA ARG A 184 0.31 1.65 -17.45
C ARG A 184 0.02 3.06 -16.99
N ALA A 185 0.93 3.98 -17.26
CA ALA A 185 0.69 5.41 -17.12
C ALA A 185 0.18 5.98 -18.44
N SER A 186 -0.91 6.76 -18.38
CA SER A 186 -1.39 7.56 -19.51
C SER A 186 -1.28 9.05 -19.19
N ARG A 187 -0.84 9.84 -20.17
CA ARG A 187 -0.85 11.30 -20.10
C ARG A 187 -2.08 11.83 -20.82
N SER A 188 -2.72 12.84 -20.21
CA SER A 188 -3.76 13.63 -20.88
C SER A 188 -3.12 14.70 -21.79
N GLY A 189 -3.77 15.02 -22.90
CA GLY A 189 -3.38 16.11 -23.81
C GLY A 189 -2.75 15.66 -25.14
N ALA A 190 -2.22 16.62 -25.90
CA ALA A 190 -1.73 16.44 -27.27
C ALA A 190 -0.51 15.49 -27.43
N GLN A 191 0.03 14.96 -26.33
CA GLN A 191 1.17 14.03 -26.30
C GLN A 191 0.80 12.63 -25.78
N SER A 192 -0.45 12.20 -25.98
CA SER A 192 -0.97 10.90 -25.53
C SER A 192 -0.45 9.67 -26.31
N GLY A 193 0.56 9.83 -27.17
CA GLY A 193 0.92 8.83 -28.18
C GLY A 193 1.65 7.57 -27.71
N SER A 194 2.18 7.51 -26.49
CA SER A 194 2.87 6.30 -25.97
C SER A 194 2.40 5.95 -24.56
N VAL A 195 2.10 4.66 -24.36
CA VAL A 195 1.83 4.08 -23.04
C VAL A 195 3.17 3.81 -22.37
N LEU A 196 3.40 4.46 -21.25
CA LEU A 196 4.58 4.23 -20.41
C LEU A 196 4.22 3.23 -19.33
N SER A 197 5.17 2.39 -18.93
CA SER A 197 4.96 1.43 -17.85
C SER A 197 5.88 1.72 -16.68
N PRO A 198 5.41 2.37 -15.60
CA PRO A 198 6.26 2.69 -14.45
C PRO A 198 6.77 1.46 -13.68
N GLY A 199 6.16 0.29 -13.87
CA GLY A 199 6.56 -0.93 -13.19
C GLY A 199 5.49 -2.00 -13.14
N VAL A 200 5.74 -2.99 -12.29
CA VAL A 200 4.88 -4.13 -12.03
C VAL A 200 4.49 -4.14 -10.55
N VAL A 201 3.28 -4.60 -10.27
CA VAL A 201 2.84 -4.87 -8.89
C VAL A 201 2.53 -6.35 -8.70
N CYS A 202 2.87 -6.85 -7.51
CA CYS A 202 2.48 -8.15 -7.00
C CYS A 202 1.80 -7.94 -5.65
N CYS A 203 0.50 -8.19 -5.57
CA CYS A 203 -0.27 -8.14 -4.33
C CYS A 203 -0.51 -9.56 -3.84
N ILE A 204 -0.03 -9.88 -2.64
CA ILE A 204 -0.19 -11.17 -1.99
C ILE A 204 -1.17 -10.99 -0.84
N THR A 205 -2.27 -11.73 -0.87
CA THR A 205 -3.28 -11.73 0.19
C THR A 205 -3.30 -13.10 0.86
N THR A 206 -3.32 -13.16 2.18
CA THR A 206 -3.54 -14.38 2.97
C THR A 206 -4.73 -14.20 3.92
N VAL A 207 -5.19 -15.30 4.53
CA VAL A 207 -6.12 -15.25 5.66
C VAL A 207 -5.31 -15.13 6.96
N ALA A 208 -5.65 -14.15 7.79
CA ALA A 208 -5.07 -13.94 9.12
C ALA A 208 -6.04 -14.46 10.20
N GLY A 209 -5.48 -15.04 11.28
CA GLY A 209 -6.22 -15.58 12.43
C GLY A 209 -6.67 -17.03 12.29
N THR A 210 -5.96 -17.86 11.52
CA THR A 210 -6.21 -19.31 11.42
C THR A 210 -5.12 -20.14 12.11
N SER A 211 -4.31 -19.52 12.98
CA SER A 211 -3.42 -20.25 13.88
C SER A 211 -4.26 -20.83 15.02
N ASP A 212 -5.19 -21.72 14.69
CA ASP A 212 -5.85 -22.57 15.66
C ASP A 212 -4.75 -23.44 16.29
N ASP A 213 -4.58 -23.37 17.62
CA ASP A 213 -4.64 -24.47 18.58
C ASP A 213 -4.23 -25.90 18.14
N ILE A 214 -3.31 -26.06 17.20
CA ILE A 214 -2.81 -27.37 16.74
C ILE A 214 -1.63 -27.86 17.60
N ASP A 215 -1.15 -27.03 18.53
CA ASP A 215 -0.03 -27.36 19.42
C ASP A 215 -0.48 -27.55 20.89
N GLY A 216 -1.78 -27.80 21.11
CA GLY A 216 -2.31 -28.25 22.39
C GLY A 216 -1.97 -29.72 22.65
N GLU A 217 -0.73 -29.98 23.07
CA GLU A 217 -0.38 -31.25 23.72
C GLU A 217 -1.39 -31.58 24.82
N GLY A 218 -1.83 -32.83 24.84
CA GLY A 218 -2.91 -33.32 25.67
C GLY A 218 -2.79 -32.96 27.15
N TYR A 219 -3.79 -32.24 27.64
CA TYR A 219 -4.23 -32.38 29.02
C TYR A 219 -5.59 -33.07 28.98
N GLU A 220 -5.61 -34.36 29.34
CA GLU A 220 -6.83 -35.06 29.69
C GLU A 220 -7.39 -34.39 30.96
N THR A 221 -8.31 -33.44 30.82
CA THR A 221 -9.22 -33.06 31.90
C THR A 221 -10.47 -33.92 31.79
N GLU A 222 -10.38 -35.11 32.39
CA GLU A 222 -11.54 -35.87 32.81
C GLU A 222 -12.43 -35.01 33.72
N PHE A 223 -13.74 -35.00 33.43
CA PHE A 223 -14.85 -34.97 34.39
C PHE A 223 -14.76 -33.99 35.59
N ASP A 224 -15.56 -32.91 35.59
CA ASP A 224 -16.50 -32.67 36.71
C ASP A 224 -17.67 -31.74 36.36
N SER A 225 -18.86 -32.34 36.51
CA SER A 225 -20.18 -31.87 36.92
C SER A 225 -20.63 -30.40 36.84
N GLY A 226 -21.88 -30.24 36.39
CA GLY A 226 -22.54 -28.96 36.23
C GLY A 226 -22.97 -28.25 37.52
N HIS A 227 -23.09 -26.93 37.40
CA HIS A 227 -24.09 -26.16 38.12
C HIS A 227 -24.44 -24.90 37.33
N THR A 228 -25.68 -24.82 36.85
CA THR A 228 -26.26 -23.58 36.31
C THR A 228 -26.66 -22.69 37.49
N SER A 229 -25.83 -21.72 37.87
CA SER A 229 -26.26 -20.63 38.74
C SER A 229 -26.76 -19.48 37.87
N VAL A 230 -28.07 -19.32 37.84
CA VAL A 230 -28.77 -18.15 37.28
C VAL A 230 -28.50 -16.98 38.23
N THR A 231 -27.52 -16.13 37.90
CA THR A 231 -27.39 -14.80 38.50
C THR A 231 -28.19 -13.82 37.67
N GLU A 232 -29.36 -13.48 38.18
CA GLU A 232 -30.22 -12.38 37.78
C GLU A 232 -29.59 -11.07 38.29
N ASP A 233 -28.57 -10.55 37.60
CA ASP A 233 -28.21 -9.14 37.71
C ASP A 233 -27.70 -8.64 36.35
N GLY A 234 -28.59 -7.93 35.66
CA GLY A 234 -28.50 -7.56 34.26
C GLY A 234 -27.57 -6.40 34.00
N ARG A 235 -26.28 -6.69 33.86
CA ARG A 235 -25.32 -5.78 33.25
C ARG A 235 -24.49 -6.58 32.25
N MET A 236 -24.94 -6.60 30.99
CA MET A 236 -24.09 -7.02 29.87
C MET A 236 -22.94 -6.01 29.81
N GLU A 237 -21.81 -6.39 30.39
CA GLU A 237 -20.54 -5.80 30.02
C GLU A 237 -20.33 -6.23 28.57
N ASP A 238 -20.57 -5.30 27.65
CA ASP A 238 -20.10 -5.37 26.26
C ASP A 238 -18.56 -5.33 26.33
N GLU A 239 -17.96 -6.42 26.79
CA GLU A 239 -16.54 -6.69 26.61
C GLU A 239 -16.38 -7.01 25.13
N ASP A 240 -16.21 -5.95 24.35
CA ASP A 240 -15.45 -5.97 23.11
C ASP A 240 -14.02 -6.44 23.46
N GLU A 241 -13.84 -7.71 23.78
CA GLU A 241 -12.54 -8.36 23.72
C GLU A 241 -12.12 -8.23 22.26
N ASP A 242 -11.32 -7.19 22.01
CA ASP A 242 -10.57 -7.01 20.80
C ASP A 242 -9.62 -8.22 20.70
N GLU A 243 -10.12 -9.33 20.14
CA GLU A 243 -9.32 -10.45 19.65
C GLU A 243 -8.28 -9.84 18.74
N ASN A 244 -7.09 -9.64 19.32
CA ASN A 244 -5.97 -9.01 18.67
C ASN A 244 -5.37 -10.09 17.78
N VAL A 245 -6.02 -10.32 16.63
CA VAL A 245 -5.58 -11.27 15.61
C VAL A 245 -4.11 -10.98 15.33
N ASP A 246 -3.25 -11.99 15.47
CA ASP A 246 -1.82 -11.83 15.19
C ASP A 246 -1.62 -11.59 13.68
N LEU A 247 -1.45 -10.32 13.32
CA LEU A 247 -1.16 -9.90 11.95
C LEU A 247 0.33 -10.00 11.62
N ASP A 248 1.20 -10.15 12.63
CA ASP A 248 2.64 -10.29 12.42
C ASP A 248 2.95 -11.62 11.75
N ASP A 249 2.23 -12.67 12.10
CA ASP A 249 2.36 -13.97 11.44
C ASP A 249 1.86 -13.94 9.99
N ALA A 250 0.76 -13.25 9.72
CA ALA A 250 0.30 -13.03 8.34
C ALA A 250 1.32 -12.24 7.51
N GLU A 251 1.95 -11.22 8.10
CA GLU A 251 3.03 -10.44 7.48
C GLU A 251 4.26 -11.32 7.17
N LYS A 252 4.71 -12.14 8.14
CA LYS A 252 5.82 -13.08 7.94
C LYS A 252 5.51 -14.10 6.84
N LEU A 253 4.30 -14.64 6.81
CA LEU A 253 3.86 -15.59 5.77
C LEU A 253 3.89 -14.95 4.38
N ILE A 254 3.43 -13.70 4.25
CA ILE A 254 3.48 -12.97 2.97
C ILE A 254 4.93 -12.73 2.53
N ARG A 255 5.81 -12.30 3.45
CA ARG A 255 7.23 -12.12 3.13
C ARG A 255 7.89 -13.43 2.73
N GLY A 256 7.64 -14.50 3.47
CA GLY A 256 8.15 -15.84 3.14
C GLY A 256 7.71 -16.29 1.75
N PHE A 257 6.42 -16.10 1.42
CA PHE A 257 5.90 -16.41 0.08
C PHE A 257 6.60 -15.57 -1.01
N TRP A 258 6.77 -14.26 -0.77
CA TRP A 258 7.47 -13.37 -1.71
C TRP A 258 8.93 -13.78 -1.95
N GLU A 259 9.64 -14.16 -0.89
CA GLU A 259 11.02 -14.65 -0.96
C GLU A 259 11.14 -15.92 -1.80
N THR A 260 10.27 -16.92 -1.57
CA THR A 260 10.21 -18.12 -2.42
C THR A 260 9.86 -17.76 -3.86
N LEU A 261 8.89 -16.88 -4.07
CA LEU A 261 8.45 -16.51 -5.41
C LEU A 261 9.56 -15.83 -6.21
N ARG A 262 10.33 -14.93 -5.59
CA ARG A 262 11.40 -14.19 -6.29
C ARG A 262 12.71 -14.98 -6.43
N GLU A 263 12.78 -16.19 -5.88
CA GLU A 263 13.99 -17.01 -5.93
C GLU A 263 14.42 -17.24 -7.38
N GLY A 264 15.70 -16.95 -7.67
CA GLY A 264 16.25 -17.06 -9.02
C GLY A 264 15.81 -15.98 -10.02
N MET A 265 15.01 -14.99 -9.60
CA MET A 265 14.63 -13.86 -10.45
C MET A 265 15.62 -12.71 -10.36
N ASP A 266 16.07 -12.21 -11.51
CA ASP A 266 16.85 -10.97 -11.60
C ASP A 266 15.95 -9.83 -12.11
N PHE A 267 15.72 -8.83 -11.25
CA PHE A 267 15.01 -7.61 -11.63
C PHE A 267 15.95 -6.52 -12.19
N GLY A 268 17.24 -6.82 -12.32
CA GLY A 268 18.26 -5.91 -12.86
C GLY A 268 18.42 -4.66 -12.00
N ARG A 269 18.13 -3.49 -12.58
CA ARG A 269 18.20 -2.19 -11.89
C ARG A 269 16.87 -1.77 -11.23
N ALA A 270 15.86 -2.64 -11.27
CA ALA A 270 14.58 -2.35 -10.65
C ALA A 270 14.71 -2.37 -9.12
N GLU A 271 14.27 -1.30 -8.48
CA GLU A 271 14.00 -1.27 -7.05
C GLU A 271 12.67 -1.99 -6.77
N VAL A 272 12.67 -2.89 -5.77
CA VAL A 272 11.45 -3.52 -5.23
C VAL A 272 11.06 -2.79 -3.95
N ARG A 273 9.88 -2.17 -3.95
CA ARG A 273 9.29 -1.53 -2.77
C ARG A 273 8.18 -2.40 -2.20
N GLU A 274 8.23 -2.62 -0.89
CA GLU A 274 7.21 -3.32 -0.14
C GLU A 274 6.32 -2.32 0.61
N VAL A 275 5.01 -2.55 0.60
CA VAL A 275 4.04 -1.87 1.46
C VAL A 275 3.05 -2.89 2.01
N MET A 276 2.95 -2.98 3.33
CA MET A 276 2.04 -3.87 4.02
C MET A 276 0.72 -3.16 4.38
N MET A 277 -0.36 -3.92 4.45
CA MET A 277 -1.65 -3.40 4.90
C MET A 277 -1.54 -2.95 6.37
N GLY A 278 -2.10 -1.78 6.69
CA GLY A 278 -2.11 -1.26 8.06
C GLY A 278 -2.85 -2.21 9.00
N LYS A 279 -2.35 -2.33 10.24
CA LYS A 279 -2.87 -3.27 11.26
C LYS A 279 -4.11 -2.75 12.00
N HIS A 280 -4.36 -1.44 11.94
CA HIS A 280 -5.43 -0.81 12.70
C HIS A 280 -6.78 -0.86 11.99
N GLY A 281 -7.84 -1.09 12.77
CA GLY A 281 -9.23 -0.91 12.34
C GLY A 281 -9.71 -1.91 11.28
N LEU A 282 -9.18 -3.14 11.24
CA LEU A 282 -9.52 -4.10 10.18
C LEU A 282 -10.92 -4.73 10.30
N LYS A 283 -11.71 -4.39 11.31
CA LYS A 283 -13.10 -4.85 11.47
C LYS A 283 -14.01 -4.17 10.41
N GLY A 284 -14.99 -4.92 9.90
CA GLY A 284 -15.99 -4.41 8.95
C GLY A 284 -15.41 -3.81 7.67
N ASN A 285 -15.72 -2.53 7.40
CA ASN A 285 -15.22 -1.81 6.21
C ASN A 285 -13.74 -1.42 6.30
N GLY A 286 -13.14 -1.42 7.50
CA GLY A 286 -11.80 -0.92 7.66
C GLY A 286 -10.72 -1.80 7.02
N GLN A 287 -11.02 -3.09 6.77
CA GLN A 287 -10.18 -3.92 5.90
C GLN A 287 -10.06 -3.34 4.48
N LYS A 288 -11.18 -2.92 3.88
CA LYS A 288 -11.18 -2.35 2.52
C LYS A 288 -10.42 -1.02 2.51
N GLU A 289 -10.63 -0.21 3.54
CA GLU A 289 -9.90 1.04 3.72
C GLU A 289 -8.39 0.82 3.86
N ALA A 290 -7.96 -0.18 4.62
CA ALA A 290 -6.54 -0.51 4.78
C ALA A 290 -5.91 -0.93 3.45
N VAL A 291 -6.61 -1.71 2.62
CA VAL A 291 -6.19 -2.02 1.25
C VAL A 291 -6.08 -0.76 0.39
N VAL A 292 -7.05 0.15 0.46
CA VAL A 292 -7.03 1.43 -0.27
C VAL A 292 -5.84 2.29 0.13
N ARG A 293 -5.49 2.35 1.42
CA ARG A 293 -4.31 3.08 1.92
C ARG A 293 -3.01 2.47 1.38
N MET A 294 -2.87 1.16 1.48
CA MET A 294 -1.71 0.40 0.97
C MET A 294 -1.49 0.69 -0.52
N TRP A 295 -2.55 0.61 -1.34
CA TRP A 295 -2.47 0.97 -2.77
C TRP A 295 -2.18 2.44 -3.00
N GLY A 296 -2.79 3.35 -2.22
CA GLY A 296 -2.53 4.78 -2.30
C GLY A 296 -1.05 5.10 -2.11
N GLU A 297 -0.40 4.45 -1.14
CA GLU A 297 1.01 4.66 -0.82
C GLU A 297 1.96 4.17 -1.93
N VAL A 298 1.66 3.01 -2.53
CA VAL A 298 2.45 2.45 -3.64
C VAL A 298 2.27 3.28 -4.91
N LEU A 299 1.03 3.68 -5.23
CA LEU A 299 0.71 4.37 -6.48
C LEU A 299 1.03 5.87 -6.46
N LYS A 300 1.52 6.40 -5.34
CA LYS A 300 2.14 7.74 -5.26
C LYS A 300 3.55 7.73 -5.87
N LEU A 301 3.65 7.27 -7.11
CA LEU A 301 4.88 7.26 -7.88
C LEU A 301 5.34 8.72 -8.10
N ARG A 302 6.56 9.06 -7.66
CA ARG A 302 7.23 10.39 -7.69
C ARG A 302 6.37 11.52 -8.27
N GLY A 303 5.65 12.24 -7.41
CA GLY A 303 4.85 13.43 -7.73
C GLY A 303 4.74 14.38 -6.54
#